data_AF-A0ABD0RUF9-F1
#
_entry.id   AF-A0ABD0RUF9-F1
#
_cell.length_a   1.000
_cell.length_b   1.000
_cell.length_c   1.000
_cell.angle_alpha   90.00
_cell.angle_beta   90.00
_cell.angle_gamma   90.00
#
_symmetry.space_group_name_H-M   'P 1'
#
loop_
_entity.id
_entity.type
_entity.pdbx_description
1 polymer ?
#
loop_
_entity_poly.entity_id
_entity_poly.type
_entity_poly.pdbx_seq_one_letter_code
_entity_poly.pdbx_strand_id
1 'polypeptide(L)'
;HQIGGRWVKGHSAGGCRNNSTFSINPKFWLKVCERGEVLLSLLQYGHRESPGEGGTQQHSHLQAIALHVWKVEKKHFNLMRTLNKPPLVSRTHAYDREVVVHTHLNPGFYLLVPSTFLQGAEGRFFLRVHSSCFTSL
;
A
#
# COMPACT_ATOMS: atom_id res chain seq x y z
N HIS A 1 5.45 -2.18 -13.29
CA HIS A 1 4.77 -3.37 -12.71
C HIS A 1 3.43 -2.95 -12.10
N GLN A 2 2.38 -3.78 -12.21
CA GLN A 2 1.09 -3.56 -11.54
C GLN A 2 0.60 -4.87 -10.91
N ILE A 3 0.17 -4.82 -9.64
CA ILE A 3 -0.36 -5.97 -8.90
C ILE A 3 -1.67 -5.57 -8.22
N GLY A 4 -2.68 -6.45 -8.27
CA GLY A 4 -3.95 -6.27 -7.56
C GLY A 4 -3.91 -6.84 -6.15
N GLY A 5 -4.58 -6.17 -5.21
CA GLY A 5 -4.70 -6.61 -3.82
C GLY A 5 -6.02 -6.18 -3.18
N ARG A 6 -6.26 -6.68 -1.95
CA ARG A 6 -7.48 -6.41 -1.19
C ARG A 6 -7.19 -6.28 0.31
N TRP A 7 -7.89 -5.36 0.95
CA TRP A 7 -8.08 -5.35 2.39
C TRP A 7 -9.39 -6.09 2.71
N VAL A 8 -9.28 -7.16 3.49
CA VAL A 8 -10.39 -8.04 3.88
C VAL A 8 -10.49 -8.04 5.39
N LYS A 9 -11.68 -7.79 5.92
CA LYS A 9 -11.93 -7.72 7.36
C LYS A 9 -11.51 -9.02 8.04
N GLY A 10 -10.78 -8.91 9.15
CA GLY A 10 -10.28 -10.07 9.92
C GLY A 10 -9.07 -10.80 9.32
N HIS A 11 -8.66 -10.48 8.08
CA HIS A 11 -7.55 -11.16 7.39
C HIS A 11 -6.42 -10.22 7.01
N SER A 12 -6.73 -9.16 6.25
CA SER A 12 -5.72 -8.24 5.69
C SER A 12 -6.05 -6.76 5.91
N ALA A 13 -7.20 -6.43 6.47
CA ALA A 13 -7.57 -5.06 6.83
C ALA A 13 -7.02 -4.68 8.23
N GLY A 14 -5.70 -4.47 8.32
CA GLY A 14 -5.00 -4.23 9.59
C GLY A 14 -5.10 -2.80 10.14
N GLY A 15 -5.61 -1.85 9.36
CA GLY A 15 -5.61 -0.43 9.73
C GLY A 15 -4.22 0.20 9.65
N CYS A 16 -4.08 1.40 10.23
CA CYS A 16 -2.85 2.18 10.22
C CYS A 16 -1.81 1.67 11.22
N ARG A 17 -0.61 2.28 11.22
CA ARG A 17 0.53 1.89 12.08
C ARG A 17 0.25 1.96 13.58
N ASN A 18 -0.78 2.70 14.00
CA ASN A 18 -1.17 2.81 15.41
C ASN A 18 -2.06 1.65 15.86
N ASN A 19 -2.56 0.83 14.92
CA ASN A 19 -3.34 -0.36 15.23
C ASN A 19 -2.40 -1.55 15.49
N SER A 20 -2.68 -2.34 16.53
CA SER A 20 -1.92 -3.56 16.86
C SER A 20 -1.93 -4.61 15.74
N THR A 21 -2.92 -4.54 14.85
CA THR A 21 -3.09 -5.44 13.71
C THR A 21 -2.44 -4.93 12.42
N PHE A 22 -1.70 -3.82 12.44
CA PHE A 22 -1.04 -3.26 11.24
C PHE A 22 -0.23 -4.29 10.45
N SER A 23 0.40 -5.24 11.13
CA SER A 23 1.25 -6.27 10.53
C SER A 23 0.52 -7.25 9.61
N ILE A 24 -0.81 -7.35 9.71
CA ILE A 24 -1.63 -8.23 8.85
C ILE A 24 -1.92 -7.62 7.48
N ASN A 25 -1.68 -6.31 7.29
CA ASN A 25 -1.85 -5.66 5.99
C ASN A 25 -1.04 -6.38 4.89
N PRO A 26 -1.49 -6.31 3.61
CA PRO A 26 -0.75 -6.88 2.50
C PRO A 26 0.69 -6.36 2.44
N LYS A 27 1.61 -7.18 1.94
CA LYS A 27 3.06 -6.90 1.91
C LYS A 27 3.61 -7.30 0.55
N PHE A 28 4.34 -6.39 -0.09
CA PHE A 28 4.96 -6.62 -1.39
C PHE A 28 6.44 -6.31 -1.32
N TRP A 29 7.27 -7.13 -1.97
CA TRP A 29 8.72 -6.94 -1.99
C TRP A 29 9.11 -6.24 -3.27
N LEU A 30 9.82 -5.13 -3.16
CA LEU A 30 10.43 -4.46 -4.29
C LEU A 30 11.95 -4.66 -4.22
N LYS A 31 12.53 -5.28 -5.25
CA LYS A 31 13.98 -5.29 -5.48
C LYS A 31 14.35 -4.14 -6.41
N VAL A 32 15.30 -3.32 -5.97
CA VAL A 32 15.92 -2.26 -6.76
C VAL A 32 17.35 -2.67 -7.05
N CYS A 33 17.73 -2.80 -8.32
CA CYS A 33 19.07 -3.27 -8.69
C CYS A 33 20.10 -2.15 -8.74
N GLU A 34 19.68 -0.94 -9.09
CA GLU A 34 20.54 0.23 -9.28
C GLU A 34 19.91 1.46 -8.64
N ARG A 35 20.73 2.46 -8.30
CA ARG A 35 20.21 3.72 -7.78
C ARG A 35 19.35 4.39 -8.86
N GLY A 36 18.13 4.79 -8.51
CA GLY A 36 17.26 5.46 -9.46
C GLY A 36 15.99 6.03 -8.85
N GLU A 37 15.24 6.73 -9.70
CA GLU A 37 13.94 7.29 -9.38
C GLU A 37 12.88 6.18 -9.41
N VAL A 38 12.01 6.18 -8.40
CA VAL A 38 10.92 5.21 -8.26
C VAL A 38 9.65 5.95 -7.89
N LEU A 39 8.61 5.70 -8.68
CA LEU A 39 7.25 6.16 -8.46
C LEU A 39 6.40 4.95 -8.05
N LEU A 40 5.94 4.95 -6.81
CA LEU A 40 5.02 3.95 -6.28
C LEU A 40 3.62 4.56 -6.23
N SER A 41 2.62 3.82 -6.69
CA SER A 41 1.22 4.26 -6.66
C SER A 41 0.35 3.20 -5.99
N LEU A 42 -0.51 3.64 -5.08
CA LEU A 42 -1.56 2.85 -4.46
C LEU A 42 -2.91 3.42 -4.88
N LEU A 43 -3.58 2.75 -5.82
CA LEU A 43 -4.89 3.13 -6.31
C LEU A 43 -5.97 2.27 -5.67
N GLN A 44 -6.90 2.86 -4.92
CA GLN A 44 -8.09 2.16 -4.45
C GLN A 44 -9.24 2.24 -5.46
N TYR A 45 -10.08 1.22 -5.49
CA TYR A 45 -11.31 1.22 -6.27
C TYR A 45 -12.44 0.55 -5.50
N GLY A 46 -13.62 1.18 -5.54
CA GLY A 46 -14.80 0.73 -4.84
C GLY A 46 -15.39 -0.56 -5.43
N HIS A 47 -16.25 -1.20 -4.64
CA HIS A 47 -17.20 -2.15 -5.20
C HIS A 47 -18.18 -1.35 -6.04
N ARG A 48 -18.30 -1.67 -7.33
CA ARG A 48 -19.42 -1.17 -8.13
C ARG A 48 -20.63 -1.94 -7.61
N GLU A 49 -21.47 -1.33 -6.79
CA GLU A 49 -22.79 -1.89 -6.54
C GLU A 49 -23.53 -1.85 -7.87
N SER A 50 -24.16 -2.96 -8.24
CA SER A 50 -25.06 -3.03 -9.40
C SER A 50 -26.10 -1.91 -9.24
N PRO A 51 -26.44 -1.16 -10.31
CA PRO A 51 -27.42 -0.09 -10.21
C PRO A 51 -28.78 -0.69 -9.86
N GLY A 52 -29.14 -0.67 -8.58
CA GLY A 52 -30.52 -0.82 -8.14
C GLY A 52 -31.28 0.42 -8.59
N GLU A 53 -32.47 0.19 -9.12
CA GLU A 53 -33.39 1.21 -9.63
C GLU A 53 -33.59 2.33 -8.60
N GLY A 54 -33.23 3.57 -8.99
CA GLY A 54 -33.70 4.79 -8.31
C GLY A 54 -32.90 5.24 -7.08
N GLY A 55 -31.65 5.68 -7.25
CA GLY A 55 -30.93 6.38 -6.19
C GLY A 55 -29.71 7.15 -6.68
N THR A 56 -29.64 8.42 -6.28
CA THR A 56 -28.56 9.42 -6.46
C THR A 56 -27.13 8.88 -6.59
N GLN A 57 -26.34 9.50 -7.47
CA GLN A 57 -24.90 9.25 -7.71
C GLN A 57 -24.16 8.78 -6.44
N GLN A 58 -23.79 7.50 -6.39
CA GLN A 58 -23.03 6.93 -5.28
C GLN A 58 -21.65 7.60 -5.24
N HIS A 59 -21.42 8.45 -4.24
CA HIS A 59 -20.06 8.82 -3.86
C HIS A 59 -19.31 7.52 -3.56
N SER A 60 -18.25 7.20 -4.30
CA SER A 60 -17.40 6.07 -3.93
C SER A 60 -16.90 6.35 -2.51
N HIS A 61 -17.29 5.55 -1.53
CA HIS A 61 -16.77 5.65 -0.17
C HIS A 61 -15.28 5.33 -0.19
N LEU A 62 -14.45 6.33 -0.49
CA LEU A 62 -13.01 6.23 -0.46
C LEU A 62 -12.61 5.94 0.98
N GLN A 63 -11.72 4.97 1.17
CA GLN A 63 -11.08 4.73 2.45
C GLN A 63 -9.92 5.72 2.58
N ALA A 64 -9.60 6.16 3.79
CA ALA A 64 -8.34 6.87 3.98
C ALA A 64 -7.20 5.85 3.81
N ILE A 65 -6.39 5.96 2.76
CA ILE A 65 -5.35 4.98 2.41
C ILE A 65 -3.95 5.58 2.50
N ALA A 66 -2.95 4.74 2.73
CA ALA A 66 -1.54 5.12 2.69
C ALA A 66 -0.66 3.96 2.19
N LEU A 67 0.50 4.33 1.66
CA LEU A 67 1.58 3.41 1.32
C LEU A 67 2.80 3.69 2.19
N HIS A 68 3.34 2.64 2.80
CA HIS A 68 4.52 2.70 3.66
C HIS A 68 5.64 1.83 3.08
N VAL A 69 6.88 2.33 3.14
CA VAL A 69 8.05 1.70 2.53
C VAL A 69 9.17 1.56 3.55
N TRP A 70 9.70 0.35 3.73
CA TRP A 70 10.91 0.09 4.53
C TRP A 70 12.01 -0.49 3.67
N LYS A 71 13.26 -0.09 3.89
CA LYS A 71 14.42 -0.84 3.37
C LYS A 71 14.63 -2.08 4.25
N VAL A 72 14.81 -3.24 3.62
CA VAL A 72 15.05 -4.51 4.30
C VAL A 72 16.31 -5.16 3.74
N GLU A 73 16.99 -5.96 4.55
CA GLU A 73 18.27 -6.58 4.17
C GLU A 73 18.10 -7.66 3.09
N LYS A 74 17.01 -8.44 3.18
CA LYS A 74 16.67 -9.57 2.30
C LYS A 74 15.20 -9.95 2.48
N LYS A 75 14.69 -10.92 1.69
CA LYS A 75 13.30 -11.40 1.82
C LYS A 75 13.01 -12.05 3.19
N HIS A 76 14.02 -12.56 3.89
CA HIS A 76 13.90 -13.11 5.25
C HIS A 76 14.37 -12.11 6.30
N PHE A 77 13.45 -11.55 7.06
CA PHE A 77 13.73 -10.60 8.13
C PHE A 77 12.67 -10.71 9.24
N ASN A 78 12.96 -10.14 10.41
CA ASN A 78 11.98 -10.07 11.50
C ASN A 78 10.95 -8.96 11.19
N LEU A 79 9.74 -9.37 10.80
CA LEU A 79 8.69 -8.44 10.37
C LEU A 79 8.35 -7.41 11.44
N MET A 80 8.06 -7.84 12.67
CA MET A 80 7.66 -6.95 13.76
C MET A 80 8.74 -5.92 14.09
N ARG A 81 10.01 -6.37 14.17
CA ARG A 81 11.15 -5.46 14.38
C ARG A 81 11.25 -4.41 13.27
N THR A 82 11.00 -4.79 12.01
CA THR A 82 11.02 -3.85 10.88
C THR A 82 9.87 -2.85 10.96
N LEU A 83 8.63 -3.31 11.16
CA LEU A 83 7.45 -2.44 11.19
C LEU A 83 7.45 -1.44 12.36
N ASN A 84 8.11 -1.80 13.47
CA ASN A 84 8.31 -0.90 14.62
C ASN A 84 9.30 0.24 14.34
N LYS A 85 10.17 0.12 13.33
CA LYS A 85 11.05 1.21 12.90
C LYS A 85 10.26 2.22 12.05
N PRO A 86 10.65 3.51 12.04
CA PRO A 86 10.12 4.47 11.09
C PRO A 86 10.29 3.97 9.65
N PRO A 87 9.26 4.08 8.79
CA PRO A 87 9.40 3.79 7.37
C PRO A 87 10.38 4.77 6.71
N LEU A 88 11.06 4.30 5.68
CA LEU A 88 11.89 5.14 4.81
C LEU A 88 11.02 6.19 4.12
N VAL A 89 9.85 5.79 3.62
CA VAL A 89 8.88 6.69 3.00
C VAL A 89 7.47 6.32 3.47
N SER A 90 6.70 7.34 3.83
CA SER A 90 5.29 7.20 4.20
C SER A 90 4.52 8.43 3.78
N ARG A 91 3.26 8.23 3.38
CA ARG A 91 2.26 9.30 3.27
C ARG A 91 1.27 9.20 4.43
N THR A 92 0.67 10.32 4.78
CA THR A 92 -0.46 10.36 5.70
C THR A 92 -1.64 9.69 5.02
N HIS A 93 -2.45 8.96 5.78
CA HIS A 93 -3.69 8.41 5.26
C HIS A 93 -4.60 9.54 4.80
N ALA A 94 -5.01 9.50 3.55
CA ALA A 94 -5.89 10.48 2.93
C ALA A 94 -7.00 9.79 2.16
N TYR A 95 -8.15 10.45 2.05
CA TYR A 95 -9.31 9.97 1.29
C TYR A 95 -9.12 10.13 -0.22
N ASP A 96 -7.88 10.03 -0.70
CA ASP A 96 -7.55 10.13 -2.11
C ASP A 96 -7.83 8.81 -2.81
N ARG A 97 -8.28 8.88 -4.06
CA ARG A 97 -8.44 7.67 -4.88
C ARG A 97 -7.10 6.99 -5.14
N GLU A 98 -6.03 7.77 -5.27
CA GLU A 98 -4.67 7.29 -5.54
C GLU A 98 -3.67 8.02 -4.65
N VAL A 99 -2.84 7.27 -3.94
CA VAL A 99 -1.70 7.81 -3.20
C VAL A 99 -0.43 7.51 -3.97
N VAL A 100 0.33 8.56 -4.28
CA VAL A 100 1.58 8.47 -5.04
C VAL A 100 2.77 8.81 -4.14
N VAL A 101 3.80 7.98 -4.24
CA VAL A 101 5.08 8.16 -3.56
C VAL A 101 6.16 8.26 -4.63
N HIS A 102 6.75 9.44 -4.75
CA HIS A 102 7.91 9.69 -5.60
C HIS A 102 9.17 9.77 -4.72
N THR A 103 10.17 8.94 -5.00
CA THR A 103 11.41 8.90 -4.22
C THR A 103 12.59 8.36 -5.03
N HIS A 104 13.81 8.55 -4.51
CA HIS A 104 15.03 7.94 -5.05
C HIS A 104 15.45 6.77 -4.15
N LEU A 105 15.60 5.58 -4.72
CA LEU A 105 15.99 4.38 -3.98
C LEU A 105 17.41 3.95 -4.38
N ASN A 106 18.19 3.56 -3.38
CA ASN A 106 19.47 2.88 -3.58
C ASN A 106 19.23 1.38 -3.86
N PRO A 107 20.22 0.65 -4.41
CA PRO A 107 20.11 -0.80 -4.55
C PRO A 107 19.73 -1.51 -3.24
N GLY A 108 18.90 -2.54 -3.35
CA GLY A 108 18.49 -3.38 -2.22
C GLY A 108 17.03 -3.84 -2.27
N PHE A 109 16.57 -4.36 -1.14
CA PHE A 109 15.20 -4.85 -0.97
C PHE A 109 14.36 -3.86 -0.16
N TYR A 110 13.09 -3.76 -0.53
CA TYR A 110 12.12 -2.87 0.08
C TYR A 110 10.82 -3.62 0.36
N LEU A 111 10.22 -3.33 1.52
CA LEU A 111 8.90 -3.83 1.89
C LEU A 111 7.88 -2.70 1.69
N LEU A 112 6.90 -2.95 0.82
CA LEU A 112 5.78 -2.05 0.56
C LEU A 112 4.56 -2.56 1.33
N VAL A 113 3.97 -1.71 2.17
CA VAL A 113 2.77 -2.04 2.96
C VAL A 113 1.67 -1.03 2.64
N PRO A 114 0.70 -1.38 1.78
CA PRO A 114 -0.52 -0.60 1.61
C PRO A 114 -1.46 -0.83 2.80
N SER A 115 -2.06 0.24 3.33
CA SER A 115 -2.99 0.16 4.44
C SER A 115 -4.14 1.15 4.31
N THR A 116 -5.27 0.81 4.92
CA THR A 116 -6.34 1.76 5.28
C THR A 116 -6.02 2.41 6.63
N PHE A 117 -6.68 3.52 6.95
CA PHE A 117 -6.56 4.15 8.26
C PHE A 117 -7.25 3.32 9.34
N LEU A 118 -8.53 3.02 9.11
CA LEU A 118 -9.35 2.24 10.03
C LEU A 118 -9.04 0.75 9.93
N GLN A 119 -8.89 0.11 11.09
CA GLN A 119 -8.84 -1.35 11.19
C GLN A 119 -10.16 -1.95 10.70
N GLY A 120 -10.07 -3.03 9.94
CA GLY A 120 -11.24 -3.72 9.38
C GLY A 120 -11.89 -3.02 8.19
N ALA A 121 -11.40 -1.86 7.75
CA ALA A 121 -11.86 -1.22 6.53
C ALA A 121 -11.47 -2.06 5.31
N GLU A 122 -12.48 -2.39 4.51
CA GLU A 122 -12.33 -3.26 3.34
C GLU A 122 -12.16 -2.44 2.07
N GLY A 123 -11.51 -3.04 1.07
CA GLY A 123 -11.35 -2.38 -0.21
C GLY A 123 -10.49 -3.20 -1.16
N ARG A 124 -10.50 -2.80 -2.43
CA ARG A 124 -9.62 -3.35 -3.46
C ARG A 124 -8.65 -2.26 -3.91
N PHE A 125 -7.44 -2.67 -4.27
CA PHE A 125 -6.43 -1.74 -4.72
C PHE A 125 -5.54 -2.32 -5.81
N PHE A 126 -4.89 -1.43 -6.56
CA PHE A 126 -3.73 -1.72 -7.38
C PHE A 126 -2.50 -1.07 -6.75
N LEU A 127 -1.42 -1.83 -6.68
CA LEU A 127 -0.08 -1.33 -6.38
C LEU A 127 0.71 -1.27 -7.68
N ARG A 128 1.25 -0.10 -8.01
CA ARG A 128 2.04 0.15 -9.22
C ARG A 128 3.43 0.62 -8.89
N VAL A 129 4.38 0.22 -9.72
CA VAL A 129 5.77 0.66 -9.66
C VAL A 129 6.21 1.06 -11.06
N HIS A 130 6.60 2.33 -11.19
CA HIS A 130 7.34 2.88 -12.32
C HIS A 130 8.71 3.31 -11.83
N SER A 131 9.75 3.09 -12.63
CA SER A 131 11.11 3.42 -12.24
C SER A 131 11.97 3.73 -13.45
N SER A 132 12.95 4.62 -13.26
CA SER A 132 14.02 4.87 -14.24
C SER A 132 15.15 3.83 -14.19
N CYS A 133 15.16 2.93 -13.19
CA CYS A 133 16.13 1.85 -13.06
C CYS A 133 15.46 0.48 -13.04
N PHE A 134 16.28 -0.58 -13.14
CA PHE A 134 15.75 -1.94 -13.11
C PHE A 134 15.18 -2.28 -11.73
N THR A 135 13.91 -2.67 -11.73
CA THR A 135 13.17 -3.08 -10.53
C THR A 135 12.38 -4.37 -10.77
N SER A 136 12.22 -5.16 -9.71
CA SER A 136 11.38 -6.36 -9.69
C SER A 136 10.44 -6.30 -8.48
N LEU A 137 9.14 -6.41 -8.76
CA LEU A 137 8.07 -6.47 -7.75
C LEU A 137 7.63 -7.92 -7.51
#